data_AF-A0A3C0UHD5-F1
#
_entry.id   AF-A0A3C0UHD5-F1
#
_cell.length_a   1.000
_cell.length_b   1.000
_cell.length_c   1.000
_cell.angle_alpha   90.00
_cell.angle_beta   90.00
_cell.angle_gamma   90.00
#
_symmetry.space_group_name_H-M   'P 1'
#
loop_
_entity.id
_entity.type
_entity.pdbx_description
1 polymer ?
#
loop_
_entity_poly.entity_id
_entity_poly.type
_entity_poly.pdbx_seq_one_letter_code
_entity_poly.pdbx_strand_id
1 'polypeptide(L)'
;MNSIWLLITAVCVFLLAYRYYSAFIAAKVLALNDSYTTPAYRCEDGREFVPTNKWVLFGHHFAAIAGAGPLVGPVLAAQYGWGPGFVWILLGSVFAGAVHDFIILFASVRHNGQSLAVIARREVGTLTGITT
;
A
#
# COMPACT_ATOMS: atom_id res chain seq x y z
N MET A 1 -9.22 7.61 -30.20
CA MET A 1 -8.81 6.58 -29.23
C MET A 1 -10.06 6.12 -28.50
N ASN A 2 -10.39 4.83 -28.48
CA ASN A 2 -11.53 4.35 -27.69
C ASN A 2 -11.08 4.14 -26.24
N SER A 3 -11.72 4.82 -25.29
CA SER A 3 -11.40 4.75 -23.85
C SER A 3 -11.46 3.32 -23.30
N ILE A 4 -12.21 2.42 -23.95
CA ILE A 4 -12.29 1.02 -23.56
C ILE A 4 -10.93 0.31 -23.63
N TRP A 5 -10.08 0.68 -24.60
CA TRP A 5 -8.74 0.10 -24.74
C TRP A 5 -7.82 0.52 -23.60
N LEU A 6 -7.93 1.77 -23.13
CA LEU A 6 -7.17 2.25 -21.98
C LEU A 6 -7.59 1.50 -20.71
N LEU A 7 -8.89 1.30 -20.52
CA LEU A 7 -9.41 0.55 -19.38
C LEU A 7 -8.95 -0.91 -19.38
N ILE A 8 -9.07 -1.60 -20.52
CA ILE A 8 -8.60 -2.99 -20.66
C ILE A 8 -7.09 -3.08 -20.39
N THR A 9 -6.30 -2.15 -20.94
CA THR A 9 -4.86 -2.11 -20.71
C THR A 9 -4.52 -1.92 -19.23
N ALA A 10 -5.20 -0.99 -18.55
CA ALA A 10 -5.00 -0.74 -17.13
C ALA A 10 -5.31 -1.98 -16.28
N VAL A 11 -6.44 -2.64 -16.53
CA VAL A 11 -6.84 -3.87 -15.84
C VAL A 11 -5.81 -4.97 -16.06
N CYS A 12 -5.35 -5.19 -17.29
CA CYS A 12 -4.31 -6.17 -17.59
C CYS A 12 -3.01 -5.88 -16.84
N VAL A 13 -2.54 -4.63 -16.84
CA VAL A 13 -1.32 -4.23 -16.13
C VAL A 13 -1.47 -4.48 -14.62
N PHE A 14 -2.59 -4.08 -14.01
CA PHE A 14 -2.80 -4.28 -12.58
C PHE A 14 -2.94 -5.75 -12.20
N LEU A 15 -3.58 -6.58 -13.03
CA LEU A 15 -3.67 -8.03 -12.80
C LEU A 15 -2.30 -8.71 -12.88
N LEU A 16 -1.48 -8.34 -13.87
CA LEU A 16 -0.12 -8.86 -14.02
C LEU A 16 0.78 -8.42 -12.86
N ALA A 17 0.71 -7.14 -12.48
CA ALA A 17 1.44 -6.61 -11.33
C ALA A 17 1.00 -7.30 -10.03
N TYR A 18 -0.31 -7.46 -9.81
CA TYR A 18 -0.83 -8.17 -8.65
C TYR A 18 -0.35 -9.62 -8.63
N ARG A 19 -0.37 -10.35 -9.76
CA ARG A 19 0.03 -11.76 -9.76
C ARG A 19 1.53 -11.97 -9.59
N TYR A 20 2.35 -11.25 -10.36
CA TYR A 20 3.78 -11.53 -10.45
C TYR A 20 4.60 -10.63 -9.54
N TYR A 21 4.34 -9.33 -9.57
CA TYR A 21 5.16 -8.36 -8.83
C TYR A 21 4.85 -8.39 -7.34
N SER A 22 3.58 -8.48 -6.94
CA SER A 22 3.25 -8.61 -5.51
C SER A 22 3.80 -9.91 -4.91
N ALA A 23 3.75 -11.02 -5.66
CA ALA A 23 4.30 -12.30 -5.24
C ALA A 23 5.84 -12.25 -5.10
N PHE A 24 6.51 -11.57 -6.03
CA PHE A 24 7.95 -11.32 -5.92
C PHE A 24 8.31 -10.52 -4.67
N ILE A 25 7.59 -9.42 -4.40
CA ILE A 25 7.83 -8.60 -3.20
C ILE A 25 7.56 -9.43 -1.93
N ALA A 26 6.44 -10.13 -1.87
CA ALA A 26 6.06 -10.98 -0.76
C ALA A 26 7.11 -12.06 -0.44
N ALA A 27 7.59 -12.76 -1.47
CA ALA A 27 8.48 -13.91 -1.30
C ALA A 27 9.96 -13.53 -1.15
N LYS A 28 10.44 -12.54 -1.92
CA LYS A 28 11.88 -12.20 -1.98
C LYS A 28 12.27 -10.96 -1.21
N VAL A 29 11.42 -9.94 -1.14
CA VAL A 29 11.75 -8.68 -0.47
C VAL A 29 11.34 -8.74 1.00
N LEU A 30 10.09 -9.08 1.27
CA LEU A 30 9.53 -9.11 2.63
C LEU A 30 9.69 -10.47 3.31
N ALA A 31 9.91 -11.53 2.54
CA ALA A 31 10.01 -12.91 3.02
C ALA A 31 8.88 -13.24 4.03
N LEU A 32 7.64 -13.03 3.59
CA LEU A 32 6.45 -13.28 4.41
C LEU A 32 6.48 -14.72 4.94
N ASN A 33 6.15 -14.86 6.22
CA ASN A 33 6.08 -16.16 6.89
C ASN A 33 4.77 -16.23 7.67
N ASP A 34 3.91 -17.15 7.24
CA ASP A 34 2.56 -17.33 7.78
C ASP A 34 2.55 -17.91 9.21
N SER A 35 3.69 -18.37 9.71
CA SER A 35 3.83 -18.86 11.10
C SER A 35 3.79 -17.71 12.12
N TYR A 36 3.93 -16.45 11.69
CA TYR A 36 3.87 -15.30 12.59
C TYR A 36 2.43 -14.90 12.87
N THR A 37 2.03 -15.02 14.14
CA THR A 37 0.75 -14.50 14.62
C THR A 37 0.76 -12.97 14.59
N THR A 38 -0.26 -12.37 13.99
CA THR A 38 -0.42 -10.90 13.94
C THR A 38 -0.63 -10.32 15.34
N PRO A 39 -0.22 -9.07 15.61
CA PRO A 39 -0.36 -8.44 16.92
C PRO A 39 -1.80 -8.38 17.42
N ALA A 40 -2.79 -8.35 16.51
CA ALA A 40 -4.22 -8.42 16.85
C ALA A 40 -4.61 -9.67 17.67
N TYR A 41 -3.92 -10.80 17.49
CA TYR A 41 -4.17 -12.03 18.27
C TYR A 41 -3.15 -12.20 19.41
N ARG A 42 -1.92 -11.70 19.25
CA ARG A 42 -0.86 -11.85 20.27
C ARG A 42 -1.05 -10.91 21.46
N CYS A 43 -1.52 -9.69 21.20
CA CYS A 43 -1.68 -8.63 22.20
C CYS A 43 -3.17 -8.29 22.42
N GLU A 44 -4.07 -9.26 22.21
CA GLU A 44 -5.52 -9.06 22.29
C GLU A 44 -5.91 -8.47 23.65
N ASP A 45 -6.38 -7.22 23.63
CA ASP A 45 -6.77 -6.45 24.82
C ASP A 45 -8.23 -5.98 24.77
N GLY A 46 -8.93 -6.27 23.66
CA GLY A 46 -10.32 -5.88 23.43
C GLY A 46 -10.52 -4.38 23.19
N ARG A 47 -9.44 -3.59 23.07
CA ARG A 47 -9.47 -2.13 22.87
C ARG A 47 -8.58 -1.70 21.70
N GLU A 48 -7.27 -1.85 21.80
CA GLU A 48 -6.33 -1.48 20.74
C GLU A 48 -6.04 -2.64 19.77
N PHE A 49 -6.07 -3.87 20.26
CA PHE A 49 -5.84 -5.08 19.48
C PHE A 49 -7.07 -5.98 19.54
N VAL A 50 -7.86 -5.95 18.46
CA VAL A 50 -9.07 -6.76 18.31
C VAL A 50 -9.00 -7.59 17.03
N PRO A 51 -9.11 -8.92 17.11
CA PRO A 51 -9.14 -9.76 15.93
C PRO A 51 -10.39 -9.46 15.10
N THR A 52 -10.16 -8.90 13.90
CA THR A 52 -11.21 -8.42 13.00
C THR A 52 -11.25 -9.26 11.73
N ASN A 53 -12.43 -9.40 11.13
CA ASN A 53 -12.57 -10.07 9.84
C ASN A 53 -11.76 -9.35 8.75
N LYS A 54 -10.96 -10.11 8.00
CA LYS A 54 -10.11 -9.63 6.89
C LYS A 54 -10.84 -8.75 5.87
N TRP A 55 -12.11 -9.01 5.59
CA TRP A 55 -12.89 -8.24 4.63
C TRP A 55 -13.25 -6.85 5.15
N VAL A 56 -13.54 -6.75 6.45
CA VAL A 56 -13.80 -5.48 7.13
C VAL A 56 -12.51 -4.67 7.22
N LEU A 57 -11.40 -5.33 7.58
CA LEU A 57 -10.08 -4.70 7.64
C LEU A 57 -9.65 -4.17 6.25
N PHE A 58 -9.86 -4.96 5.21
CA PHE A 58 -9.63 -4.51 3.83
C PHE A 58 -10.44 -3.26 3.48
N GLY A 59 -11.72 -3.21 3.86
CA GLY A 59 -12.57 -2.04 3.66
C GLY A 59 -12.03 -0.78 4.35
N HIS A 60 -11.54 -0.91 5.59
CA HIS A 60 -10.94 0.22 6.32
C HIS A 60 -9.66 0.72 5.64
N HIS A 61 -8.77 -0.19 5.23
CA HIS A 61 -7.55 0.19 4.50
C HIS A 61 -7.87 0.81 3.14
N PHE A 62 -8.82 0.23 2.40
CA PHE A 62 -9.26 0.78 1.13
C PHE A 62 -9.82 2.19 1.29
N ALA A 63 -10.70 2.41 2.27
CA ALA A 63 -11.28 3.72 2.55
C ALA A 63 -10.20 4.76 2.93
N ALA A 64 -9.18 4.36 3.70
CA ALA A 64 -8.07 5.23 4.08
C ALA A 64 -7.23 5.70 2.87
N ILE A 65 -7.02 4.81 1.88
CA ILE A 65 -6.22 5.12 0.68
C ILE A 65 -7.06 5.84 -0.39
N ALA A 66 -8.34 5.50 -0.50
CA ALA A 66 -9.25 6.03 -1.53
C ALA A 66 -9.61 7.52 -1.36
N GLY A 67 -9.02 8.22 -0.38
CA GLY A 67 -9.26 9.64 -0.07
C GLY A 67 -8.77 10.61 -1.16
N ALA A 68 -7.95 11.59 -0.79
CA ALA A 68 -7.54 12.66 -1.73
C ALA A 68 -6.60 12.18 -2.86
N GLY A 69 -5.91 11.06 -2.69
CA GLY A 69 -4.90 10.56 -3.65
C GLY A 69 -5.44 10.33 -5.07
N PRO A 70 -6.53 9.54 -5.25
CA PRO A 70 -7.16 9.32 -6.55
C PRO A 70 -7.75 10.58 -7.21
N LEU A 71 -7.92 11.68 -6.48
CA LEU A 71 -8.37 12.97 -7.02
C LEU A 71 -7.19 13.84 -7.45
N VAL A 72 -6.20 14.03 -6.58
CA VAL A 72 -5.07 14.93 -6.84
C VAL A 72 -4.11 14.35 -7.87
N GLY A 73 -3.83 13.04 -7.79
CA GLY A 73 -2.88 12.36 -8.68
C GLY A 73 -3.23 12.51 -10.17
N PRO A 74 -4.44 12.13 -10.61
CA PRO A 74 -4.84 12.26 -12.01
C PRO A 74 -4.90 13.70 -12.51
N VAL A 75 -5.28 14.66 -11.65
CA VAL A 75 -5.29 16.09 -12.01
C VAL A 75 -3.87 16.61 -12.24
N LEU A 76 -2.92 16.25 -11.39
CA LEU A 76 -1.51 16.58 -11.59
C LEU A 76 -0.95 15.89 -12.84
N ALA A 77 -1.29 14.62 -13.06
CA ALA A 77 -0.85 13.84 -14.22
C ALA A 77 -1.41 14.38 -15.55
N ALA A 78 -2.65 14.87 -15.54
CA ALA A 78 -3.32 15.42 -16.73
C ALA A 78 -2.65 16.69 -17.27
N GLN A 79 -1.93 17.44 -16.43
CA GLN A 79 -1.17 18.63 -16.87
C GLN A 79 -0.07 18.29 -17.88
N TYR A 80 0.44 17.06 -17.86
CA TYR A 80 1.43 16.54 -18.80
C TYR A 80 0.80 15.87 -20.03
N GLY A 81 -0.52 15.98 -20.19
CA GLY A 81 -1.29 15.35 -21.25
C GLY A 81 -1.79 13.95 -20.91
N TRP A 82 -2.74 13.44 -21.71
CA TRP A 82 -3.46 12.21 -21.40
C TRP A 82 -2.57 10.95 -21.45
N GLY A 83 -1.63 10.88 -22.39
CA GLY A 83 -0.76 9.71 -22.58
C GLY A 83 0.28 9.54 -21.48
N PRO A 84 1.14 10.55 -21.24
CA PRO A 84 2.11 10.54 -20.14
C PRO A 84 1.42 10.39 -18.78
N GLY A 85 0.28 11.06 -18.58
CA GLY A 85 -0.49 10.94 -17.34
C GLY A 85 -1.03 9.52 -17.11
N PHE A 86 -1.54 8.87 -18.15
CA PHE A 86 -2.00 7.47 -18.06
C PHE A 86 -0.86 6.51 -17.71
N VAL A 87 0.29 6.64 -18.36
CA VAL A 87 1.48 5.81 -18.07
C VAL A 87 1.98 6.05 -16.65
N TRP A 88 2.02 7.31 -16.20
CA TRP A 88 2.43 7.66 -14.86
C TRP A 88 1.51 7.07 -13.80
N ILE A 89 0.19 7.14 -13.99
CA ILE A 89 -0.77 6.52 -13.08
C ILE A 89 -0.53 5.01 -13.01
N LEU A 90 -0.41 4.32 -14.14
CA LEU A 90 -0.20 2.88 -14.13
C LEU A 90 1.10 2.47 -13.46
N LEU A 91 2.23 3.04 -13.90
CA LEU A 91 3.55 2.67 -13.38
C LEU A 91 3.74 3.17 -11.95
N GLY A 92 3.34 4.41 -11.66
CA GLY A 92 3.44 5.00 -10.33
C GLY A 92 2.62 4.23 -9.29
N SER A 93 1.38 3.84 -9.63
CA SER A 93 0.57 3.01 -8.72
C SER A 93 1.18 1.63 -8.48
N VAL A 94 1.76 0.99 -9.48
CA VAL A 94 2.36 -0.35 -9.34
C VAL A 94 3.69 -0.32 -8.59
N PHE A 95 4.61 0.55 -8.99
CA PHE A 95 6.00 0.51 -8.51
C PHE A 95 6.23 1.35 -7.25
N ALA A 96 5.49 2.45 -7.08
CA ALA A 96 5.62 3.31 -5.91
C ALA A 96 4.48 3.04 -4.92
N GLY A 97 3.23 3.32 -5.30
CA GLY A 97 2.10 3.31 -4.37
C GLY A 97 1.87 1.94 -3.70
N ALA A 98 1.63 0.90 -4.50
CA ALA A 98 1.35 -0.43 -3.98
C ALA A 98 2.52 -1.02 -3.18
N VAL A 99 3.76 -0.76 -3.62
CA VAL A 99 4.97 -1.24 -2.92
C VAL A 99 5.14 -0.53 -1.59
N HIS A 100 4.97 0.80 -1.58
CA HIS A 100 5.06 1.63 -0.39
C HIS A 100 4.06 1.19 0.68
N ASP A 101 2.79 1.06 0.33
CA ASP A 101 1.75 0.64 1.27
C ASP A 101 1.99 -0.78 1.80
N PHE A 102 2.47 -1.69 0.94
CA PHE A 102 2.77 -3.06 1.36
C PHE A 102 3.95 -3.11 2.34
N ILE A 103 5.03 -2.36 2.08
CA ILE A 103 6.20 -2.29 2.96
C ILE A 103 5.82 -1.66 4.30
N ILE A 104 5.07 -0.56 4.31
CA ILE A 104 4.68 0.12 5.55
C ILE A 104 3.77 -0.77 6.38
N LEU A 105 2.78 -1.42 5.76
CA LEU A 105 1.90 -2.34 6.46
C LEU A 105 2.71 -3.49 7.10
N PHE A 106 3.64 -4.08 6.34
CA PHE A 106 4.51 -5.13 6.86
C PHE A 106 5.37 -4.64 8.03
N ALA A 107 6.01 -3.48 7.90
CA ALA A 107 6.82 -2.89 8.96
C ALA A 107 6.00 -2.59 10.21
N SER A 108 4.79 -2.04 10.05
CA SER A 108 3.87 -1.77 11.15
C SER A 108 3.47 -3.05 11.89
N VAL A 109 3.06 -4.10 11.16
CA VAL A 109 2.69 -5.39 11.76
C VAL A 109 3.85 -6.02 12.53
N ARG A 110 5.09 -5.88 12.04
CA ARG A 110 6.29 -6.37 12.73
C ARG A 110 6.63 -5.60 14.00
N HIS A 111 6.27 -4.32 14.07
CA HIS A 111 6.45 -3.45 15.23
C HIS A 111 5.15 -3.31 16.05
N ASN A 112 4.37 -4.39 16.17
CA ASN A 112 3.14 -4.45 16.96
C ASN A 112 2.08 -3.39 16.59
N GLY A 113 1.93 -3.05 15.31
CA GLY A 113 0.93 -2.10 14.83
C GLY A 113 1.30 -0.62 15.06
N GLN A 114 2.56 -0.31 15.36
CA GLN A 114 3.01 1.07 15.51
C GLN A 114 2.94 1.84 14.18
N SER A 115 2.72 3.16 14.27
CA SER A 115 2.70 4.04 13.11
C SER A 115 4.10 4.19 12.51
N LEU A 116 4.16 4.49 11.20
CA LEU A 116 5.43 4.67 10.49
C LEU A 116 6.32 5.73 11.16
N ALA A 117 5.75 6.86 11.60
CA ALA A 117 6.49 7.93 12.27
C ALA A 117 7.17 7.44 13.56
N VAL A 118 6.49 6.59 14.35
CA VAL A 118 7.04 6.01 15.57
C VAL A 118 8.18 5.05 15.26
N ILE A 119 8.01 4.21 14.22
CA ILE A 119 9.05 3.28 13.77
C ILE A 119 10.27 4.04 13.23
N ALA A 120 10.05 5.04 12.39
CA ALA A 120 11.11 5.87 11.82
C ALA A 120 11.91 6.61 12.90
N ARG A 121 11.24 7.12 13.93
CA ARG A 121 11.88 7.77 15.07
C ARG A 121 12.77 6.81 15.86
N ARG A 122 12.34 5.55 16.00
CA ARG A 122 13.02 4.52 16.80
C ARG A 122 14.23 3.92 16.07
N GLU A 123 14.10 3.60 14.79
CA GLU A 123 15.10 2.83 14.04
C GLU A 123 16.10 3.72 13.28
N VAL A 124 15.69 4.90 12.80
CA VAL A 124 16.55 5.78 11.97
C VAL A 124 17.06 6.98 12.76
N GLY A 125 16.25 7.52 13.67
CA GLY A 125 16.63 8.59 14.58
C GLY A 125 15.56 9.67 14.74
N THR A 126 15.76 10.57 15.70
CA THR A 126 14.76 11.58 16.08
C THR A 126 14.42 12.56 14.95
N LEU A 127 15.38 12.89 14.08
CA LEU A 127 15.20 13.84 12.97
C LEU A 127 14.25 13.30 11.89
N THR A 128 14.36 12.03 11.52
CA THR A 128 13.51 11.40 10.49
C THR A 128 12.08 11.16 10.95
N GLY A 129 11.86 10.96 12.25
CA GLY A 129 10.52 10.82 12.82
C GLY A 129 9.71 12.12 12.91
N ILE A 130 10.34 13.29 12.73
CA ILE A 130 9.66 14.59 12.69
C ILE A 130 9.24 14.96 11.26
N THR A 131 9.95 14.44 10.25
CA THR A 131 9.73 14.77 8.83
C THR A 131 8.83 13.78 8.09
N THR A 132 8.44 12.67 8.72
CA THR A 132 7.58 11.61 8.17
C THR A 132 6.20 11.68 8.79
#